data_AF-A0A2B4SD93-F1
#
_entry.id   AF-A0A2B4SD93-F1
#
_cell.length_a   1.000
_cell.length_b   1.000
_cell.length_c   1.000
_cell.angle_alpha   90.00
_cell.angle_beta   90.00
_cell.angle_gamma   90.00
#
_symmetry.space_group_name_H-M   'P 1'
#
loop_
_entity.id
_entity.type
_entity.pdbx_description
1 polymer ?
#
loop_
_entity_poly.entity_id
_entity_poly.type
_entity_poly.pdbx_seq_one_letter_code
_entity_poly.pdbx_strand_id
1 'polypeptide(L)'
;MALFEACSKQFVKDTGRSTLRPILDLNTSTRSSILCVVTKKRSRWFWKTDTYKSTPFTLNELLTKPVHIKGHIEKSTFISNYKNEPKFHISGKLGGKIASEFGIDASAVDSFTISMDVGTVLKREVTWVNLKKALADTTLNLGHEYVQYICTKQRRSLCIIYETVATQGDTDLASDSREEGDASVSTGKPKFSISLSGSVELEHHRSYELPSNTILGYACYEAQFDLDTGTFELVLPDATDGGGEVGMNYCLFDEPDGQKDKALKAVFDDLLKSPLLGKIIGLYKEILSYPQAVAPLRDMLEKALSAVEKKNFEPLEMKEFQTKAGPGYGPLKDLLPLIGFNIDDSGEGSLTFSQSPEDGLLQCCTALAEALVELSATQCQTLKEVTSQYLEPLLYLLKNTMFGKMTSIDDPLLQRLWTHSSNPAKKFLLSVGFDQVMEGNQKVLRLKWDFEHISLEDVYVAVFVMCTKI
;
A
#
# COMPACT_ATOMS: atom_id res chain seq x y z
N MET A 1 -0.76 15.29 3.74
CA MET A 1 -0.38 15.20 5.15
C MET A 1 0.29 13.85 5.39
N ALA A 2 1.53 13.70 4.93
CA ALA A 2 2.33 12.49 5.05
C ALA A 2 2.62 12.14 6.51
N LEU A 3 2.71 13.16 7.39
CA LEU A 3 2.88 12.95 8.82
C LEU A 3 1.68 12.21 9.46
N PHE A 4 0.46 12.65 9.18
CA PHE A 4 -0.76 11.97 9.66
C PHE A 4 -0.89 10.56 9.09
N GLU A 5 -0.59 10.38 7.80
CA GLU A 5 -0.57 9.07 7.14
C GLU A 5 0.37 8.10 7.87
N ALA A 6 1.56 8.56 8.23
CA ALA A 6 2.56 7.77 8.95
C ALA A 6 2.13 7.41 10.35
N CYS A 7 1.58 8.37 11.09
CA CYS A 7 1.06 8.13 12.43
C CYS A 7 -0.09 7.13 12.45
N SER A 8 -1.06 7.27 11.54
CA SER A 8 -2.19 6.34 11.45
C SER A 8 -1.75 4.94 11.04
N LYS A 9 -0.81 4.82 10.09
CA LYS A 9 -0.21 3.53 9.70
C LYS A 9 0.54 2.87 10.86
N GLN A 10 1.36 3.64 11.57
CA GLN A 10 2.12 3.13 12.71
C GLN A 10 1.18 2.69 13.83
N PHE A 11 0.18 3.50 14.17
CA PHE A 11 -0.81 3.16 15.17
C PHE A 11 -1.51 1.84 14.84
N VAL A 12 -2.05 1.69 13.62
CA VAL A 12 -2.73 0.45 13.20
C VAL A 12 -1.78 -0.76 13.24
N LYS A 13 -0.52 -0.58 12.81
CA LYS A 13 0.50 -1.63 12.90
C LYS A 13 0.72 -2.08 14.34
N ASP A 14 0.85 -1.15 15.29
CA ASP A 14 1.09 -1.46 16.70
C ASP A 14 -0.09 -2.19 17.36
N THR A 15 -1.29 -2.13 16.77
CA THR A 15 -2.43 -2.93 17.23
C THR A 15 -2.32 -4.42 16.88
N GLY A 16 -1.50 -4.78 15.89
CA GLY A 16 -1.42 -6.14 15.35
C GLY A 16 -2.68 -6.64 14.62
N ARG A 17 -3.73 -5.81 14.45
CA ARG A 17 -4.99 -6.22 13.83
C ARG A 17 -4.95 -6.05 12.31
N SER A 18 -4.95 -7.17 11.59
CA SER A 18 -4.91 -7.23 10.11
C SER A 18 -6.18 -6.65 9.44
N THR A 19 -7.32 -6.71 10.13
CA THR A 19 -8.62 -6.21 9.67
C THR A 19 -8.75 -4.69 9.77
N LEU A 20 -7.94 -4.05 10.61
CA LEU A 20 -7.95 -2.62 10.82
C LEU A 20 -7.15 -1.92 9.70
N ARG A 21 -7.73 -0.90 9.10
CA ARG A 21 -7.14 -0.11 8.01
C ARG A 21 -6.85 1.31 8.48
N PRO A 22 -5.67 1.86 8.21
CA PRO A 22 -5.33 3.22 8.62
C PRO A 22 -6.03 4.27 7.77
N ILE A 23 -6.39 5.41 8.37
CA ILE A 23 -6.81 6.59 7.62
C ILE A 23 -5.56 7.28 7.06
N LEU A 24 -5.56 7.52 5.75
CA LEU A 24 -4.40 8.09 5.06
C LEU A 24 -4.42 9.62 4.97
N ASP A 25 -5.60 10.23 5.06
CA ASP A 25 -5.77 11.68 5.01
C ASP A 25 -6.71 12.15 6.12
N LEU A 26 -6.24 13.10 6.92
CA LEU A 26 -6.96 13.65 8.06
C LEU A 26 -8.33 14.21 7.65
N ASN A 27 -8.42 14.84 6.47
CA ASN A 27 -9.67 15.42 5.97
C ASN A 27 -10.73 14.35 5.63
N THR A 28 -10.32 13.11 5.39
CA THR A 28 -11.22 11.98 5.10
C THR A 28 -11.61 11.17 6.35
N SER A 29 -11.02 11.48 7.50
CA SER A 29 -11.30 10.77 8.76
C SER A 29 -12.79 10.81 9.12
N THR A 30 -13.44 11.96 8.98
CA THR A 30 -14.88 12.14 9.26
C THR A 30 -15.79 11.35 8.31
N ARG A 31 -15.29 11.00 7.11
CA ARG A 31 -16.00 10.19 6.11
C ARG A 31 -15.78 8.69 6.29
N SER A 32 -15.20 8.29 7.42
CA SER A 32 -14.87 6.90 7.72
C SER A 32 -15.55 6.42 9.00
N SER A 33 -16.73 6.99 9.31
CA SER A 33 -17.56 6.59 10.45
C SER A 33 -18.33 5.28 10.19
N ILE A 34 -18.92 4.69 11.22
CA ILE A 34 -19.78 3.50 11.06
C ILE A 34 -20.90 3.79 10.04
N LEU A 35 -21.17 2.83 9.15
CA LEU A 35 -22.04 2.94 7.97
C LEU A 35 -21.52 3.81 6.82
N CYS A 36 -20.38 4.48 6.94
CA CYS A 36 -19.75 5.06 5.75
C CYS A 36 -19.34 3.94 4.79
N VAL A 37 -19.40 4.26 3.49
CA VAL A 37 -19.08 3.32 2.43
C VAL A 37 -17.68 3.59 1.93
N VAL A 38 -16.90 2.52 1.79
CA VAL A 38 -15.58 2.55 1.15
C VAL A 38 -15.59 1.66 -0.08
N THR A 39 -14.86 2.05 -1.11
CA THR A 39 -14.61 1.18 -2.27
C THR A 39 -13.38 0.34 -2.01
N LYS A 40 -13.52 -0.97 -2.07
CA LYS A 40 -12.39 -1.89 -2.19
C LYS A 40 -12.09 -2.09 -3.67
N LYS A 41 -10.87 -1.77 -4.11
CA LYS A 41 -10.33 -2.16 -5.41
C LYS A 41 -9.43 -3.36 -5.19
N ARG A 42 -9.90 -4.54 -5.62
CA ARG A 42 -9.14 -5.80 -5.55
C ARG A 42 -7.86 -5.68 -6.36
N SER A 43 -6.74 -6.16 -5.86
CA SER A 43 -5.48 -6.19 -6.59
C SER A 43 -5.58 -7.08 -7.85
N ARG A 44 -4.76 -6.78 -8.86
CA ARG A 44 -4.54 -7.65 -10.04
C ARG A 44 -3.56 -8.76 -9.72
N TRP A 45 -2.67 -8.45 -8.79
CA TRP A 45 -1.47 -9.21 -8.50
C TRP A 45 -1.61 -9.80 -7.13
N PHE A 46 -1.40 -11.11 -7.02
CA PHE A 46 -1.60 -11.84 -5.78
C PHE A 46 -0.68 -11.35 -4.65
N TRP A 47 0.46 -10.74 -4.98
CA TRP A 47 1.43 -10.19 -4.03
C TRP A 47 1.12 -8.77 -3.58
N LYS A 48 0.10 -8.11 -4.15
CA LYS A 48 -0.30 -6.76 -3.78
C LYS A 48 -1.57 -6.77 -2.96
N THR A 49 -1.61 -5.87 -1.99
CA THR A 49 -2.76 -5.68 -1.11
C THR A 49 -3.91 -4.96 -1.82
N ASP A 50 -5.13 -5.30 -1.44
CA ASP A 50 -6.32 -4.61 -1.90
C ASP A 50 -6.31 -3.15 -1.40
N THR A 51 -6.73 -2.24 -2.28
CA THR A 51 -6.73 -0.81 -1.95
C THR A 51 -8.14 -0.35 -1.59
N TYR A 52 -8.23 0.46 -0.54
CA TYR A 52 -9.50 0.99 -0.05
C TYR A 52 -9.54 2.50 -0.27
N LYS A 53 -10.68 3.01 -0.74
CA LYS A 53 -10.91 4.45 -0.94
C LYS A 53 -12.20 4.87 -0.27
N SER A 54 -12.12 5.88 0.59
CA SER A 54 -13.31 6.50 1.18
C SER A 54 -14.18 7.12 0.10
N THR A 55 -15.48 7.01 0.29
CA THR A 55 -16.48 7.64 -0.59
C THR A 55 -17.16 8.78 0.18
N PRO A 56 -17.83 9.72 -0.51
CA PRO A 56 -18.66 10.69 0.19
C PRO A 56 -19.97 10.09 0.72
N PHE A 57 -20.25 8.82 0.42
CA PHE A 57 -21.55 8.20 0.67
C PHE A 57 -21.60 7.46 1.99
N THR A 58 -22.77 7.53 2.63
CA THR A 58 -23.17 6.60 3.69
C THR A 58 -24.03 5.48 3.11
N LEU A 59 -24.09 4.33 3.80
CA LEU A 59 -24.91 3.21 3.36
C LEU A 59 -26.38 3.61 3.17
N ASN A 60 -26.90 4.47 4.06
CA ASN A 60 -28.28 4.94 3.99
C ASN A 60 -28.61 5.75 2.73
N GLU A 61 -27.63 6.39 2.10
CA GLU A 61 -27.82 7.11 0.83
C GLU A 61 -27.85 6.15 -0.37
N LEU A 62 -27.26 4.96 -0.22
CA LEU A 62 -27.19 3.94 -1.27
C LEU A 62 -28.33 2.91 -1.17
N LEU A 63 -29.08 2.88 -0.08
CA LEU A 63 -30.20 1.95 0.13
C LEU A 63 -31.53 2.54 -0.38
N THR A 64 -32.49 1.66 -0.69
CA THR A 64 -33.88 2.04 -0.99
C THR A 64 -34.64 2.54 0.25
N LYS A 65 -34.22 2.11 1.44
CA LYS A 65 -34.76 2.52 2.74
C LYS A 65 -33.62 2.72 3.74
N PRO A 66 -33.62 3.81 4.54
CA PRO A 66 -32.59 4.04 5.52
C PRO A 66 -32.67 3.05 6.69
N VAL A 67 -31.51 2.72 7.25
CA VAL A 67 -31.34 1.83 8.39
C VAL A 67 -30.83 2.61 9.59
N HIS A 68 -31.40 2.33 10.76
CA HIS A 68 -31.03 2.94 12.03
C HIS A 68 -30.34 1.93 12.94
N ILE A 69 -29.03 2.09 13.14
CA ILE A 69 -28.23 1.21 14.02
C ILE A 69 -27.69 1.89 15.27
N LYS A 70 -28.06 3.15 15.55
CA LYS A 70 -27.46 3.93 16.66
C LYS A 70 -27.53 3.23 18.01
N GLY A 71 -28.61 2.49 18.30
CA GLY A 71 -28.77 1.72 19.54
C GLY A 71 -27.96 0.43 19.61
N HIS A 72 -27.26 0.05 18.53
CA HIS A 72 -26.47 -1.16 18.41
C HIS A 72 -24.97 -0.89 18.26
N ILE A 73 -24.56 0.38 18.40
CA ILE A 73 -23.14 0.77 18.38
C ILE A 73 -22.60 0.66 19.78
N GLU A 74 -21.68 -0.28 19.97
CA GLU A 74 -20.94 -0.46 21.21
C GLU A 74 -19.74 0.50 21.22
N LYS A 75 -19.48 1.12 22.37
CA LYS A 75 -18.35 2.02 22.59
C LYS A 75 -17.51 1.47 23.73
N SER A 76 -16.21 1.36 23.51
CA SER A 76 -15.27 0.88 24.52
C SER A 76 -13.92 1.59 24.39
N THR A 77 -13.13 1.58 25.46
CA THR A 77 -11.73 2.02 25.40
C THR A 77 -10.92 0.97 24.65
N PHE A 78 -10.24 1.39 23.58
CA PHE A 78 -9.41 0.51 22.78
C PHE A 78 -7.99 0.44 23.32
N ILE A 79 -7.35 1.60 23.47
CA ILE A 79 -6.00 1.76 24.03
C ILE A 79 -5.99 3.05 24.86
N SER A 80 -5.50 2.98 26.08
CA SER A 80 -5.35 4.15 26.96
C SER A 80 -3.95 4.75 26.84
N ASN A 81 -3.84 6.08 26.76
CA ASN A 81 -2.57 6.82 26.79
C ASN A 81 -1.52 6.33 25.78
N TYR A 82 -1.93 6.09 24.53
CA TYR A 82 -1.02 5.67 23.47
C TYR A 82 0.03 6.75 23.15
N LYS A 83 1.30 6.37 23.28
CA LYS A 83 2.45 7.16 22.85
C LYS A 83 3.44 6.28 22.10
N ASN A 84 4.06 6.82 21.07
CA ASN A 84 5.09 6.10 20.32
C ASN A 84 6.10 7.09 19.71
N GLU A 85 7.31 6.63 19.44
CA GLU A 85 8.38 7.40 18.81
C GLU A 85 8.95 6.68 17.58
N PRO A 86 8.14 6.43 16.53
CA PRO A 86 8.63 5.75 15.33
C PRO A 86 9.71 6.56 14.61
N LYS A 87 10.71 5.84 14.11
CA LYS A 87 11.82 6.38 13.33
C LYS A 87 11.63 6.08 11.85
N PHE A 88 11.88 7.07 11.00
CA PHE A 88 11.72 6.98 9.54
C PHE A 88 12.99 7.39 8.82
N HIS A 89 13.30 6.70 7.72
CA HIS A 89 14.45 7.00 6.87
C HIS A 89 14.03 7.82 5.65
N ILE A 90 14.82 8.84 5.27
CA ILE A 90 14.51 9.72 4.13
C ILE A 90 14.49 8.97 2.78
N SER A 91 15.26 7.88 2.66
CA SER A 91 15.30 7.04 1.46
C SER A 91 14.04 6.18 1.26
N GLY A 92 13.23 6.01 2.31
CA GLY A 92 11.94 5.33 2.24
C GLY A 92 10.85 6.22 1.65
N LYS A 93 9.84 5.63 0.99
CA LYS A 93 8.75 6.38 0.32
C LYS A 93 8.02 7.34 1.26
N LEU A 94 7.63 6.87 2.45
CA LEU A 94 6.91 7.68 3.43
C LEU A 94 7.83 8.68 4.13
N GLY A 95 9.06 8.27 4.47
CA GLY A 95 10.06 9.15 5.05
C GLY A 95 10.46 10.30 4.11
N GLY A 96 10.64 10.02 2.82
CA GLY A 96 10.90 11.03 1.79
C GLY A 96 9.73 12.00 1.58
N LYS A 97 8.48 11.52 1.64
CA LYS A 97 7.29 12.39 1.60
C LYS A 97 7.24 13.34 2.81
N ILE A 98 7.51 12.82 4.01
CA ILE A 98 7.56 13.64 5.23
C ILE A 98 8.73 14.64 5.14
N ALA A 99 9.92 14.20 4.72
CA ALA A 99 11.05 15.10 4.52
C ALA A 99 10.70 16.25 3.57
N SER A 100 10.04 15.95 2.44
CA SER A 100 9.57 16.98 1.51
C SER A 100 8.49 17.89 2.09
N GLU A 101 7.55 17.38 2.89
CA GLU A 101 6.48 18.19 3.53
C GLU A 101 7.04 19.16 4.58
N PHE A 102 8.16 18.80 5.22
CA PHE A 102 8.79 19.58 6.29
C PHE A 102 10.02 20.35 5.82
N GLY A 103 10.43 20.22 4.56
CA GLY A 103 11.61 20.89 4.01
C GLY A 103 12.93 20.36 4.58
N ILE A 104 12.97 19.10 5.03
CA ILE A 104 14.19 18.47 5.52
C ILE A 104 15.12 18.23 4.33
N ASP A 105 16.36 18.70 4.44
CA ASP A 105 17.38 18.45 3.44
C ASP A 105 17.85 16.99 3.50
N ALA A 106 17.52 16.22 2.46
CA ALA A 106 17.88 14.82 2.30
C ALA A 106 19.41 14.59 2.21
N SER A 107 20.20 15.64 1.99
CA SER A 107 21.67 15.56 1.97
C SER A 107 22.31 15.69 3.36
N ALA A 108 21.55 16.16 4.36
CA ALA A 108 22.06 16.45 5.70
C ALA A 108 21.58 15.45 6.77
N VAL A 109 20.48 14.73 6.52
CA VAL A 109 19.85 13.84 7.52
C VAL A 109 19.51 12.49 6.87
N ASP A 110 19.94 11.39 7.47
CA ASP A 110 19.58 10.06 6.99
C ASP A 110 18.19 9.62 7.49
N SER A 111 17.86 9.96 8.74
CA SER A 111 16.63 9.54 9.40
C SER A 111 16.15 10.54 10.44
N PHE A 112 14.87 10.48 10.78
CA PHE A 112 14.25 11.32 11.80
C PHE A 112 13.26 10.51 12.64
N THR A 113 12.99 10.98 13.84
CA THR A 113 12.01 10.38 14.76
C THR A 113 10.76 11.24 14.81
N ILE A 114 9.60 10.60 14.90
CA ILE A 114 8.32 11.27 15.07
C ILE A 114 7.84 10.94 16.47
N SER A 115 7.71 11.94 17.35
CA SER A 115 7.08 11.74 18.65
C SER A 115 5.57 11.87 18.50
N MET A 116 4.85 10.80 18.85
CA MET A 116 3.41 10.66 18.74
C MET A 116 2.79 10.54 20.12
N ASP A 117 1.88 11.44 20.47
CA ASP A 117 1.01 11.35 21.64
C ASP A 117 -0.45 11.38 21.18
N VAL A 118 -1.08 10.22 21.15
CA VAL A 118 -2.47 10.01 20.69
C VAL A 118 -3.41 9.81 21.87
N GLY A 119 -2.90 9.76 23.10
CA GLY A 119 -3.70 9.62 24.31
C GLY A 119 -4.65 8.41 24.25
N THR A 120 -5.85 8.57 24.81
CA THR A 120 -6.86 7.50 24.81
C THR A 120 -7.56 7.40 23.46
N VAL A 121 -7.61 6.18 22.93
CA VAL A 121 -8.31 5.82 21.70
C VAL A 121 -9.54 5.00 22.05
N LEU A 122 -10.69 5.39 21.52
CA LEU A 122 -11.96 4.70 21.69
C LEU A 122 -12.26 3.84 20.46
N LYS A 123 -12.78 2.64 20.70
CA LYS A 123 -13.37 1.78 19.69
C LYS A 123 -14.88 2.03 19.66
N ARG A 124 -15.43 2.16 18.46
CA ARG A 124 -16.87 2.09 18.19
C ARG A 124 -17.11 0.97 17.21
N GLU A 125 -18.04 0.06 17.50
CA GLU A 125 -18.35 -1.06 16.60
C GLU A 125 -19.83 -1.43 16.57
N VAL A 126 -20.26 -2.03 15.45
CA VAL A 126 -21.54 -2.72 15.34
C VAL A 126 -21.27 -4.19 15.00
N THR A 127 -21.86 -5.10 15.79
CA THR A 127 -21.68 -6.54 15.55
C THR A 127 -22.29 -6.96 14.21
N TRP A 128 -21.68 -7.95 13.56
CA TRP A 128 -22.20 -8.50 12.30
C TRP A 128 -23.66 -8.94 12.41
N VAL A 129 -24.05 -9.56 13.53
CA VAL A 129 -25.43 -10.03 13.76
C VAL A 129 -26.41 -8.85 13.78
N ASN A 130 -26.08 -7.78 14.50
CA ASN A 130 -26.92 -6.58 14.57
C ASN A 130 -27.01 -5.91 13.20
N LEU A 131 -25.89 -5.78 12.50
CA LEU A 131 -25.86 -5.13 11.19
C LEU A 131 -26.62 -5.96 10.14
N LYS A 132 -26.41 -7.27 10.08
CA LYS A 132 -27.14 -8.17 9.16
C LYS A 132 -28.65 -8.12 9.42
N LYS A 133 -29.08 -8.17 10.68
CA LYS A 133 -30.49 -8.06 11.04
C LYS A 133 -31.09 -6.73 10.61
N ALA A 134 -30.34 -5.64 10.77
CA ALA A 134 -30.80 -4.31 10.38
C ALA A 134 -30.92 -4.14 8.85
N LEU A 135 -30.18 -4.94 8.06
CA LEU A 135 -30.16 -4.87 6.60
C LEU A 135 -31.06 -5.89 5.89
N ALA A 136 -31.64 -6.86 6.63
CA ALA A 136 -32.34 -8.01 6.05
C ALA A 136 -33.48 -7.67 5.08
N ASP A 137 -34.21 -6.58 5.34
CA ASP A 137 -35.36 -6.13 4.52
C ASP A 137 -35.04 -4.92 3.63
N THR A 138 -33.74 -4.65 3.42
CA THR A 138 -33.28 -3.51 2.63
C THR A 138 -32.54 -3.95 1.37
N THR A 139 -32.70 -3.16 0.32
CA THR A 139 -32.02 -3.38 -0.96
C THR A 139 -31.23 -2.13 -1.33
N LEU A 140 -30.21 -2.32 -2.17
CA LEU A 140 -29.53 -1.19 -2.79
C LEU A 140 -30.46 -0.46 -3.76
N ASN A 141 -30.31 0.86 -3.81
CA ASN A 141 -30.88 1.67 -4.86
C ASN A 141 -30.04 1.49 -6.15
N LEU A 142 -30.44 0.55 -7.01
CA LEU A 142 -29.80 0.31 -8.31
C LEU A 142 -29.91 1.50 -9.28
N GLY A 143 -30.78 2.48 -8.99
CA GLY A 143 -30.86 3.74 -9.73
C GLY A 143 -29.80 4.77 -9.31
N HIS A 144 -29.08 4.55 -8.20
CA HIS A 144 -28.07 5.48 -7.74
C HIS A 144 -26.82 5.41 -8.63
N GLU A 145 -26.39 6.55 -9.19
CA GLU A 145 -25.29 6.64 -10.16
C GLU A 145 -24.01 5.95 -9.67
N TYR A 146 -23.67 6.15 -8.39
CA TYR A 146 -22.51 5.51 -7.78
C TYR A 146 -22.63 3.98 -7.68
N VAL A 147 -23.83 3.45 -7.39
CA VAL A 147 -24.08 2.01 -7.35
C VAL A 147 -23.89 1.43 -8.74
N GLN A 148 -24.54 2.03 -9.75
CA GLN A 148 -24.36 1.64 -11.16
C GLN A 148 -22.90 1.66 -11.56
N TYR A 149 -22.18 2.74 -11.22
CA TYR A 149 -20.76 2.87 -11.50
C TYR A 149 -19.94 1.70 -10.92
N ILE A 150 -20.12 1.37 -9.64
CA ILE A 150 -19.38 0.28 -8.99
C ILE A 150 -19.74 -1.08 -9.57
N CYS A 151 -21.01 -1.34 -9.84
CA CYS A 151 -21.47 -2.57 -10.48
C CYS A 151 -20.86 -2.79 -11.88
N THR A 152 -20.52 -1.72 -12.62
CA THR A 152 -19.79 -1.85 -13.89
C THR A 152 -18.31 -2.21 -13.75
N LYS A 153 -17.73 -2.16 -12.55
CA LYS A 153 -16.29 -2.37 -12.32
C LYS A 153 -16.03 -3.75 -11.71
N GLN A 154 -15.56 -4.69 -12.52
CA GLN A 154 -15.26 -6.08 -12.11
C GLN A 154 -14.34 -6.22 -10.88
N ARG A 155 -13.43 -5.25 -10.66
CA ARG A 155 -12.46 -5.28 -9.56
C ARG A 155 -12.84 -4.41 -8.36
N ARG A 156 -14.06 -3.88 -8.33
CA ARG A 156 -14.48 -3.02 -7.23
C ARG A 156 -15.67 -3.62 -6.50
N SER A 157 -15.61 -3.56 -5.19
CA SER A 157 -16.72 -3.89 -4.31
C SER A 157 -16.97 -2.74 -3.33
N LEU A 158 -18.20 -2.65 -2.86
CA LEU A 158 -18.55 -1.77 -1.75
C LEU A 158 -18.22 -2.50 -0.46
N CYS A 159 -17.62 -1.77 0.48
CA CYS A 159 -17.45 -2.22 1.84
C CYS A 159 -18.08 -1.22 2.80
N ILE A 160 -18.65 -1.75 3.88
CA ILE A 160 -19.39 -1.00 4.89
C ILE A 160 -18.58 -0.98 6.16
N ILE A 161 -18.25 0.21 6.66
CA ILE A 161 -17.51 0.37 7.90
C ILE A 161 -18.39 -0.08 9.07
N TYR A 162 -17.91 -1.08 9.82
CA TYR A 162 -18.58 -1.59 11.01
C TYR A 162 -17.84 -1.24 12.30
N GLU A 163 -16.54 -0.93 12.21
CA GLU A 163 -15.69 -0.60 13.35
C GLU A 163 -14.83 0.61 13.03
N THR A 164 -14.66 1.48 14.01
CA THR A 164 -13.76 2.64 13.95
C THR A 164 -12.99 2.79 15.26
N VAL A 165 -11.74 3.24 15.16
CA VAL A 165 -10.93 3.63 16.31
C VAL A 165 -10.56 5.11 16.18
N ALA A 166 -10.87 5.89 17.21
CA ALA A 166 -10.78 7.35 17.17
C ALA A 166 -10.23 7.94 18.46
N THR A 167 -9.58 9.10 18.38
CA THR A 167 -9.14 9.84 19.56
C THR A 167 -10.33 10.19 20.45
N GLN A 168 -10.18 10.07 21.77
CA GLN A 168 -11.23 10.40 22.73
C GLN A 168 -11.59 11.90 22.63
N GLY A 169 -12.88 12.21 22.54
CA GLY A 169 -13.34 13.61 22.51
C GLY A 169 -13.88 14.13 23.84
N ASP A 170 -14.03 15.45 23.92
CA ASP A 170 -14.51 16.15 25.12
C ASP A 170 -15.90 15.66 25.60
N THR A 171 -16.77 15.28 24.66
CA THR A 171 -18.10 14.73 24.97
C THR A 171 -18.07 13.30 25.48
N ASP A 172 -17.01 12.54 25.18
CA ASP A 172 -16.81 11.18 25.66
C ASP A 172 -16.37 11.19 27.14
N LEU A 173 -15.64 12.22 27.58
CA LEU A 173 -15.29 12.41 29.00
C LEU A 173 -16.53 12.73 29.86
N ALA A 174 -17.51 13.44 29.30
CA ALA A 174 -18.74 13.81 29.99
C ALA A 174 -19.74 12.65 30.16
N SER A 175 -19.63 11.58 29.34
CA SER A 175 -20.41 10.35 29.56
C SER A 175 -19.80 9.48 30.65
N ASP A 176 -18.47 9.43 30.74
CA ASP A 176 -17.75 8.58 31.70
C ASP A 176 -17.78 9.18 33.13
N SER A 177 -17.95 10.50 33.27
CA SER A 177 -18.08 11.18 34.57
C SER A 177 -19.47 11.15 35.20
N ARG A 178 -20.47 10.51 34.55
CA ARG A 178 -21.83 10.38 35.10
C ARG A 178 -22.01 9.17 36.03
N GLU A 179 -20.99 8.35 36.23
CA GLU A 179 -21.06 7.21 37.17
C GLU A 179 -20.29 7.38 38.49
N GLU A 180 -19.55 8.47 38.73
CA GLU A 180 -18.95 8.69 40.05
C GLU A 180 -18.76 10.17 40.40
N GLY A 181 -19.39 10.58 41.49
CA GLY A 181 -18.87 11.52 42.48
C GLY A 181 -18.41 12.91 42.02
N ASP A 182 -19.14 13.93 42.46
CA ASP A 182 -18.81 15.35 42.39
C ASP A 182 -17.37 15.66 42.86
N ALA A 183 -16.46 15.85 41.91
CA ALA A 183 -15.20 16.55 42.10
C ALA A 183 -14.84 17.28 40.81
N SER A 184 -14.83 18.61 40.86
CA SER A 184 -14.39 19.49 39.79
C SER A 184 -12.91 19.30 39.51
N VAL A 185 -12.56 18.29 38.71
CA VAL A 185 -11.27 18.20 38.05
C VAL A 185 -11.40 19.02 36.77
N SER A 186 -10.68 20.13 36.68
CA SER A 186 -10.45 20.79 35.40
C SER A 186 -9.58 19.86 34.54
N THR A 187 -10.20 18.84 33.94
CA THR A 187 -9.59 17.98 32.94
C THR A 187 -9.25 18.86 31.75
N GLY A 188 -7.97 19.26 31.69
CA GLY A 188 -7.40 19.91 30.51
C GLY A 188 -7.74 19.08 29.28
N LYS A 189 -8.16 19.76 28.21
CA LYS A 189 -8.50 19.14 26.94
C LYS A 189 -7.40 18.14 26.54
N PRO A 190 -7.73 16.90 26.17
CA PRO A 190 -6.73 15.97 25.70
C PRO A 190 -6.06 16.56 24.45
N LYS A 191 -4.78 16.93 24.59
CA LYS A 191 -3.96 17.44 23.49
C LYS A 191 -3.23 16.26 22.87
N PHE A 192 -3.60 15.93 21.65
CA PHE A 192 -2.89 14.95 20.85
C PHE A 192 -1.85 15.68 20.01
N SER A 193 -0.60 15.25 20.03
CA SER A 193 0.47 15.92 19.32
C SER A 193 1.31 14.96 18.50
N ILE A 194 1.67 15.39 17.30
CA ILE A 194 2.67 14.73 16.48
C ILE A 194 3.78 15.75 16.23
N SER A 195 5.00 15.43 16.62
CA SER A 195 6.18 16.29 16.41
C SER A 195 7.31 15.53 15.74
N LEU A 196 8.12 16.25 14.97
CA LEU A 196 9.29 15.73 14.27
C LEU A 196 10.55 16.14 15.02
N SER A 197 11.45 15.20 15.32
CA SER A 197 12.78 15.45 15.87
C SER A 197 13.86 14.79 14.99
N GLY A 198 14.82 15.58 14.51
CA GLY A 198 15.93 15.11 13.66
C GLY A 198 17.22 14.89 14.47
N SER A 199 18.11 14.02 13.98
CA SER A 199 19.38 13.66 14.63
C SER A 199 20.53 14.65 14.37
N VAL A 200 20.27 15.78 13.73
CA VAL A 200 21.22 16.88 13.52
C VAL A 200 20.49 18.15 13.93
N GLU A 201 21.18 19.06 14.63
CA GLU A 201 20.71 20.34 15.22
C GLU A 201 20.05 21.30 14.21
N LEU A 202 18.94 20.88 13.60
CA LEU A 202 18.06 21.66 12.77
C LEU A 202 16.69 21.58 13.41
N GLU A 203 16.37 22.59 14.22
CA GLU A 203 15.09 22.79 14.93
C GLU A 203 13.92 23.00 13.96
N HIS A 204 13.57 22.01 13.14
CA HIS A 204 12.30 21.99 12.41
C HIS A 204 11.20 21.46 13.33
N HIS A 205 10.91 22.18 14.42
CA HIS A 205 9.83 21.82 15.34
C HIS A 205 8.48 22.25 14.75
N ARG A 206 7.90 21.39 13.91
CA ARG A 206 6.49 21.50 13.51
C ARG A 206 5.69 20.46 14.26
N SER A 207 4.71 20.92 15.03
CA SER A 207 3.77 20.07 15.74
C SER A 207 2.35 20.26 15.18
N TYR A 208 1.58 19.18 15.14
CA TYR A 208 0.17 19.20 14.75
C TYR A 208 -0.67 18.74 15.93
N GLU A 209 -1.71 19.51 16.25
CA GLU A 209 -2.75 19.07 17.17
C GLU A 209 -3.84 18.33 16.37
N LEU A 210 -4.17 17.09 16.78
CA LEU A 210 -5.28 16.36 16.17
C LEU A 210 -6.59 16.79 16.81
N PRO A 211 -7.65 17.05 16.02
CA PRO A 211 -8.98 17.27 16.56
C PRO A 211 -9.47 16.07 17.41
N SER A 212 -10.28 16.36 18.42
CA SER A 212 -11.06 15.36 19.14
C SER A 212 -11.92 14.52 18.18
N ASN A 213 -12.11 13.22 18.47
CA ASN A 213 -12.82 12.27 17.61
C ASN A 213 -12.20 12.06 16.21
N THR A 214 -10.90 12.28 16.06
CA THR A 214 -10.20 11.95 14.81
C THR A 214 -10.12 10.44 14.68
N ILE A 215 -10.72 9.89 13.61
CA ILE A 215 -10.63 8.47 13.28
C ILE A 215 -9.21 8.18 12.76
N LEU A 216 -8.55 7.20 13.38
CA LEU A 216 -7.19 6.77 13.04
C LEU A 216 -7.19 5.51 12.19
N GLY A 217 -8.21 4.67 12.38
CA GLY A 217 -8.42 3.47 11.58
C GLY A 217 -9.86 2.97 11.60
N TYR A 218 -10.17 2.08 10.68
CA TYR A 218 -11.50 1.48 10.52
C TYR A 218 -11.42 0.04 10.04
N ALA A 219 -12.45 -0.76 10.31
CA ALA A 219 -12.64 -2.07 9.69
C ALA A 219 -14.00 -2.11 8.98
N CYS A 220 -14.10 -2.90 7.91
CA CYS A 220 -15.27 -2.94 7.05
C CYS A 220 -15.63 -4.35 6.59
N TYR A 221 -16.92 -4.59 6.35
CA TYR A 221 -17.42 -5.80 5.70
C TYR A 221 -17.53 -5.57 4.21
N GLU A 222 -17.07 -6.52 3.41
CA GLU A 222 -17.33 -6.52 1.96
C GLU A 222 -18.78 -6.92 1.71
N ALA A 223 -19.46 -6.20 0.84
CA ALA A 223 -20.82 -6.53 0.42
C ALA A 223 -20.80 -7.18 -0.97
N GLN A 224 -21.45 -8.33 -1.08
CA GLN A 224 -21.73 -9.01 -2.35
C GLN A 224 -23.15 -8.71 -2.77
N PHE A 225 -23.32 -8.35 -4.04
CA PHE A 225 -24.58 -7.84 -4.58
C PHE A 225 -25.15 -8.79 -5.61
N ASP A 226 -26.46 -9.01 -5.52
CA ASP A 226 -27.25 -9.50 -6.63
C ASP A 226 -27.74 -8.30 -7.44
N LEU A 227 -27.26 -8.21 -8.69
CA LEU A 227 -27.55 -7.09 -9.58
C LEU A 227 -28.98 -7.09 -10.12
N ASP A 228 -29.65 -8.24 -10.12
CA ASP A 228 -31.01 -8.38 -10.64
C ASP A 228 -32.04 -7.98 -9.59
N THR A 229 -31.79 -8.37 -8.33
CA THR A 229 -32.72 -8.13 -7.22
C THR A 229 -32.37 -6.90 -6.37
N GLY A 230 -31.12 -6.41 -6.47
CA GLY A 230 -30.59 -5.36 -5.59
C GLY A 230 -30.39 -5.82 -4.14
N THR A 231 -30.53 -7.12 -3.88
CA THR A 231 -30.23 -7.72 -2.58
C THR A 231 -28.72 -7.82 -2.40
N PHE A 232 -28.29 -7.86 -1.14
CA PHE A 232 -26.87 -7.94 -0.84
C PHE A 232 -26.60 -8.66 0.47
N GLU A 233 -25.43 -9.29 0.53
CA GLU A 233 -24.96 -9.99 1.70
C GLU A 233 -23.63 -9.42 2.18
N LEU A 234 -23.50 -9.28 3.50
CA LEU A 234 -22.23 -8.93 4.14
C LEU A 234 -21.38 -10.18 4.30
N VAL A 235 -20.24 -10.17 3.63
CA VAL A 235 -19.22 -11.20 3.77
C VAL A 235 -18.59 -11.05 5.15
N LEU A 236 -18.72 -12.09 5.98
CA LEU A 236 -17.95 -12.22 7.20
C LEU A 236 -16.47 -12.23 6.83
N PRO A 237 -15.61 -11.44 7.47
CA PRO A 237 -14.18 -11.65 7.40
C PRO A 237 -13.95 -13.07 7.92
N ASP A 238 -13.31 -13.92 7.12
CA ASP A 238 -13.16 -15.34 7.44
C ASP A 238 -12.72 -15.57 8.90
N ALA A 239 -13.29 -16.60 9.51
CA ALA A 239 -13.00 -17.07 10.87
C ALA A 239 -11.57 -17.67 11.02
N THR A 240 -10.58 -17.17 10.28
CA THR A 240 -9.15 -17.38 10.56
C THR A 240 -8.63 -16.51 11.71
N ASP A 241 -9.39 -15.52 12.16
CA ASP A 241 -9.07 -14.67 13.32
C ASP A 241 -9.59 -15.25 14.67
N GLY A 242 -9.94 -16.54 14.70
CA GLY A 242 -10.25 -17.26 15.93
C GLY A 242 -9.00 -17.63 16.72
N GLY A 243 -8.39 -16.67 17.41
CA GLY A 243 -7.53 -16.93 18.59
C GLY A 243 -6.34 -17.88 18.39
N GLY A 244 -5.86 -18.08 17.16
CA GLY A 244 -4.54 -18.65 16.90
C GLY A 244 -3.51 -17.55 17.08
N GLU A 245 -2.46 -17.82 17.83
CA GLU A 245 -1.31 -16.93 18.00
C GLU A 245 -0.93 -16.32 16.64
N VAL A 246 -1.16 -15.01 16.47
CA VAL A 246 -0.68 -14.26 15.31
C VAL A 246 0.81 -14.04 15.53
N GLY A 247 1.56 -15.12 15.29
CA GLY A 247 2.98 -15.12 15.07
C GLY A 247 3.22 -15.87 13.76
N MET A 248 3.81 -15.19 12.78
CA MET A 248 4.21 -15.65 11.44
C MET A 248 3.19 -15.49 10.29
N ASN A 249 3.34 -14.35 9.60
CA ASN A 249 3.41 -14.20 8.14
C ASN A 249 2.87 -15.37 7.28
N TYR A 250 1.65 -15.24 6.75
CA TYR A 250 1.32 -15.90 5.49
C TYR A 250 2.09 -15.18 4.37
N CYS A 251 3.32 -15.62 4.11
CA CYS A 251 4.05 -15.21 2.92
C CYS A 251 3.30 -15.71 1.68
N LEU A 252 2.95 -14.79 0.79
CA LEU A 252 2.23 -15.07 -0.48
C LEU A 252 3.10 -15.81 -1.51
N PHE A 253 4.39 -15.93 -1.24
CA PHE A 253 5.36 -16.61 -2.08
C PHE A 253 5.72 -17.98 -1.50
N ASP A 254 6.11 -18.90 -2.39
CA ASP A 254 6.64 -20.22 -2.02
C ASP A 254 7.78 -20.07 -0.99
N GLU A 255 7.84 -20.97 -0.01
CA GLU A 255 8.92 -21.00 1.00
C GLU A 255 10.32 -20.95 0.36
N PRO A 256 11.36 -20.44 1.06
CA PRO A 256 12.72 -20.36 0.53
C PRO A 256 13.26 -21.70 0.00
N ASP A 257 12.82 -22.80 0.60
CA ASP A 257 13.10 -24.20 0.30
C ASP A 257 12.00 -24.91 -0.52
N GLY A 258 10.87 -24.22 -0.74
CA GLY A 258 9.71 -24.65 -1.51
C GLY A 258 9.74 -24.21 -2.99
N GLN A 259 8.67 -24.53 -3.73
CA GLN A 259 8.59 -24.53 -5.19
C GLN A 259 9.15 -23.27 -5.90
N LYS A 260 9.62 -23.44 -7.14
CA LYS A 260 10.33 -22.45 -7.97
C LYS A 260 9.49 -21.22 -8.40
N ASP A 261 8.83 -20.53 -7.47
CA ASP A 261 7.93 -19.37 -7.68
C ASP A 261 6.90 -19.61 -8.77
N LYS A 262 6.11 -20.69 -8.64
CA LYS A 262 5.18 -21.10 -9.72
C LYS A 262 4.16 -20.02 -10.05
N ALA A 263 3.59 -19.37 -9.03
CA ALA A 263 2.60 -18.32 -9.21
C ALA A 263 3.20 -17.10 -9.94
N LEU A 264 4.41 -16.69 -9.55
CA LEU A 264 5.08 -15.56 -10.20
C LEU A 264 5.48 -15.88 -11.64
N LYS A 265 5.98 -17.11 -11.89
CA LYS A 265 6.25 -17.59 -13.25
C LYS A 265 5.00 -17.63 -14.11
N ALA A 266 3.85 -18.03 -13.58
CA ALA A 266 2.60 -18.01 -14.31
C ALA A 266 2.18 -16.59 -14.70
N VAL A 267 2.39 -15.60 -13.82
CA VAL A 267 2.09 -14.19 -14.13
C VAL A 267 3.00 -13.62 -15.20
N PHE A 268 4.27 -14.02 -15.22
CA PHE A 268 5.27 -13.52 -16.17
C PHE A 268 5.55 -14.48 -17.34
N ASP A 269 4.74 -15.52 -17.53
CA ASP A 269 5.03 -16.63 -18.46
C ASP A 269 5.25 -16.14 -19.89
N ASP A 270 4.37 -15.26 -20.36
CA ASP A 270 4.42 -14.70 -21.72
C ASP A 270 5.68 -13.83 -21.94
N LEU A 271 6.10 -13.07 -20.92
CA LEU A 271 7.34 -12.30 -20.99
C LEU A 271 8.57 -13.22 -20.94
N LEU A 272 8.60 -14.18 -20.03
CA LEU A 272 9.73 -15.09 -19.83
C LEU A 272 9.96 -16.01 -21.04
N LYS A 273 8.92 -16.34 -21.80
CA LYS A 273 9.00 -17.13 -23.03
C LYS A 273 9.15 -16.30 -24.30
N SER A 274 9.00 -14.97 -24.21
CA SER A 274 9.03 -14.10 -25.38
C SER A 274 10.44 -13.92 -25.94
N PRO A 275 10.62 -13.96 -27.27
CA PRO A 275 11.89 -13.61 -27.89
C PRO A 275 12.28 -12.14 -27.67
N LEU A 276 11.34 -11.29 -27.23
CA LEU A 276 11.57 -9.88 -26.93
C LEU A 276 12.06 -9.65 -25.50
N LEU A 277 12.16 -10.67 -24.65
CA LEU A 277 12.53 -10.57 -23.23
C LEU A 277 13.78 -9.68 -23.05
N GLY A 278 14.86 -9.97 -23.75
CA GLY A 278 16.11 -9.22 -23.61
C GLY A 278 15.99 -7.74 -23.97
N LYS A 279 15.23 -7.44 -25.03
CA LYS A 279 14.99 -6.06 -25.47
C LYS A 279 14.11 -5.31 -24.48
N ILE A 280 13.04 -5.95 -24.00
CA ILE A 280 12.12 -5.38 -23.01
C ILE A 280 12.87 -5.08 -21.70
N ILE A 281 13.60 -6.06 -21.15
CA ILE A 281 14.36 -5.87 -19.91
C ILE A 281 15.46 -4.81 -20.10
N GLY A 282 16.11 -4.76 -21.27
CA GLY A 282 17.06 -3.69 -21.62
C GLY A 282 16.43 -2.31 -21.52
N LEU A 283 15.26 -2.11 -22.15
CA LEU A 283 14.52 -0.85 -22.10
C LEU A 283 14.06 -0.50 -20.68
N TYR A 284 13.60 -1.46 -19.89
CA TYR A 284 13.30 -1.21 -18.48
C TYR A 284 14.54 -0.73 -17.71
N LYS A 285 15.73 -1.29 -17.95
CA LYS A 285 16.98 -0.81 -17.31
C LYS A 285 17.32 0.64 -17.71
N GLU A 286 17.07 1.01 -18.96
CA GLU A 286 17.21 2.40 -19.42
C GLU A 286 16.18 3.31 -18.74
N ILE A 287 14.91 2.88 -18.63
CA ILE A 287 13.84 3.60 -17.91
C ILE A 287 14.22 3.80 -16.44
N LEU A 288 14.83 2.80 -15.78
CA LEU A 288 15.29 2.92 -14.40
C LEU A 288 16.43 3.95 -14.21
N SER A 289 17.08 4.38 -15.30
CA SER A 289 17.99 5.54 -15.26
C SER A 289 17.25 6.87 -15.10
N TYR A 290 15.92 6.89 -15.28
CA TYR A 290 15.03 8.03 -15.12
C TYR A 290 13.83 7.64 -14.23
N PRO A 291 13.99 7.52 -12.90
CA PRO A 291 12.95 6.99 -12.01
C PRO A 291 11.61 7.73 -12.09
N GLN A 292 11.61 9.02 -12.43
CA GLN A 292 10.40 9.81 -12.67
C GLN A 292 9.53 9.29 -13.82
N ALA A 293 10.11 8.52 -14.76
CA ALA A 293 9.42 7.94 -15.90
C ALA A 293 8.66 6.64 -15.57
N VAL A 294 8.95 6.01 -14.42
CA VAL A 294 8.31 4.75 -14.00
C VAL A 294 6.82 4.93 -13.68
N ALA A 295 6.46 5.99 -12.96
CA ALA A 295 5.06 6.25 -12.60
C ALA A 295 4.18 6.57 -13.83
N PRO A 296 4.59 7.44 -14.76
CA PRO A 296 3.88 7.67 -16.02
C PRO A 296 3.71 6.39 -16.84
N LEU A 297 4.75 5.54 -16.94
CA LEU A 297 4.65 4.25 -17.60
C LEU A 297 3.57 3.38 -16.94
N ARG A 298 3.65 3.17 -15.63
CA ARG A 298 2.67 2.39 -14.87
C ARG A 298 1.25 2.88 -15.10
N ASP A 299 1.03 4.19 -15.00
CA ASP A 299 -0.28 4.81 -15.19
C ASP A 299 -0.84 4.55 -16.60
N MET A 300 0.01 4.62 -17.61
CA MET A 300 -0.34 4.33 -19.00
C MET A 300 -0.70 2.85 -19.21
N LEU A 301 0.13 1.94 -18.71
CA LEU A 301 -0.10 0.50 -18.85
C LEU A 301 -1.37 0.05 -18.11
N GLU A 302 -1.65 0.57 -16.90
CA GLU A 302 -2.88 0.26 -16.17
C GLU A 302 -4.13 0.83 -16.89
N LYS A 303 -4.02 1.99 -17.56
CA LYS A 303 -5.10 2.51 -18.42
C LYS A 303 -5.36 1.58 -19.60
N ALA A 304 -4.30 1.15 -20.31
CA ALA A 304 -4.42 0.24 -21.45
C ALA A 304 -4.97 -1.14 -21.02
N LEU A 305 -4.48 -1.71 -19.93
CA LEU A 305 -4.97 -2.98 -19.40
C LEU A 305 -6.45 -2.87 -18.98
N SER A 306 -6.84 -1.75 -18.36
CA SER A 306 -8.24 -1.49 -18.03
C SER A 306 -9.13 -1.25 -19.25
N ALA A 307 -8.58 -0.74 -20.36
CA ALA A 307 -9.26 -0.56 -21.64
C ALA A 307 -9.54 -1.92 -22.31
N VAL A 308 -8.55 -2.82 -22.31
CA VAL A 308 -8.67 -4.20 -22.78
C VAL A 308 -9.79 -4.94 -22.04
N GLU A 309 -9.81 -4.88 -20.70
CA GLU A 309 -10.84 -5.53 -19.89
C GLU A 309 -12.27 -5.02 -20.17
N LYS A 310 -12.40 -3.72 -20.45
CA LYS A 310 -13.70 -3.09 -20.74
C LYS A 310 -14.09 -3.18 -22.21
N LYS A 311 -13.18 -3.65 -23.07
CA LYS A 311 -13.29 -3.55 -24.54
C LYS A 311 -13.57 -2.12 -25.01
N ASN A 312 -13.00 -1.12 -24.33
CA ASN A 312 -13.13 0.30 -24.68
C ASN A 312 -11.74 0.91 -24.88
N PHE A 313 -11.42 1.28 -26.12
CA PHE A 313 -10.09 1.69 -26.55
C PHE A 313 -10.09 3.17 -26.95
N GLU A 314 -10.19 4.04 -25.95
CA GLU A 314 -10.03 5.47 -26.16
C GLU A 314 -8.54 5.82 -26.40
N PRO A 315 -8.23 6.71 -27.36
CA PRO A 315 -6.86 7.20 -27.53
C PRO A 315 -6.30 7.81 -26.25
N LEU A 316 -5.03 7.54 -25.97
CA LEU A 316 -4.33 8.09 -24.80
C LEU A 316 -3.59 9.38 -25.18
N GLU A 317 -3.68 10.39 -24.31
CA GLU A 317 -3.02 11.69 -24.52
C GLU A 317 -1.49 11.60 -24.47
N MET A 318 -0.85 11.96 -25.58
CA MET A 318 0.60 11.79 -25.73
C MET A 318 1.43 12.91 -25.11
N LYS A 319 0.98 14.16 -25.24
CA LYS A 319 1.70 15.35 -24.73
C LYS A 319 1.86 15.33 -23.20
N GLU A 320 0.81 14.94 -22.49
CA GLU A 320 0.85 14.81 -21.02
C GLU A 320 1.84 13.71 -20.59
N PHE A 321 1.80 12.56 -21.27
CA PHE A 321 2.70 11.45 -21.01
C PHE A 321 4.17 11.81 -21.25
N GLN A 322 4.49 12.44 -22.39
CA GLN A 322 5.83 12.91 -22.72
C GLN A 322 6.37 13.88 -21.67
N THR A 323 5.54 14.83 -21.27
CA THR A 323 5.91 15.85 -20.28
C THR A 323 6.20 15.22 -18.92
N LYS A 324 5.36 14.27 -18.48
CA LYS A 324 5.54 13.56 -17.22
C LYS A 324 6.74 12.62 -17.23
N ALA A 325 7.00 11.96 -18.36
CA ALA A 325 8.15 11.06 -18.52
C ALA A 325 9.49 11.80 -18.58
N GLY A 326 9.49 13.03 -19.12
CA GLY A 326 10.68 13.86 -19.24
C GLY A 326 11.81 13.15 -20.03
N PRO A 327 13.06 13.19 -19.55
CA PRO A 327 14.20 12.55 -20.22
C PRO A 327 14.06 11.02 -20.42
N GLY A 328 13.22 10.35 -19.62
CA GLY A 328 12.97 8.91 -19.75
C GLY A 328 12.00 8.56 -20.87
N TYR A 329 11.47 9.53 -21.61
CA TYR A 329 10.50 9.30 -22.67
C TYR A 329 11.07 8.48 -23.85
N GLY A 330 12.36 8.62 -24.19
CA GLY A 330 12.97 7.89 -25.31
C GLY A 330 12.82 6.36 -25.16
N PRO A 331 13.35 5.76 -24.08
CA PRO A 331 13.17 4.34 -23.81
C PRO A 331 11.71 3.88 -23.71
N LEU A 332 10.81 4.76 -23.25
CA LEU A 332 9.37 4.48 -23.22
C LEU A 332 8.77 4.42 -24.62
N LYS A 333 9.16 5.34 -25.51
CA LYS A 333 8.75 5.36 -26.92
C LYS A 333 9.15 4.05 -27.61
N ASP A 334 10.30 3.49 -27.26
CA ASP A 334 10.79 2.23 -27.83
C ASP A 334 10.14 0.99 -27.21
N LEU A 335 9.70 1.05 -25.95
CA LEU A 335 9.04 -0.05 -25.25
C LEU A 335 7.60 -0.25 -25.73
N LEU A 336 6.85 0.84 -25.87
CA LEU A 336 5.40 0.80 -26.15
C LEU A 336 5.03 -0.05 -27.39
N PRO A 337 5.72 0.06 -28.54
CA PRO A 337 5.44 -0.79 -29.71
C PRO A 337 5.69 -2.29 -29.48
N LEU A 338 6.62 -2.65 -28.58
CA LEU A 338 6.92 -4.06 -28.28
C LEU A 338 5.82 -4.75 -27.49
N ILE A 339 4.92 -3.97 -26.89
CA ILE A 339 3.85 -4.46 -26.01
C ILE A 339 2.46 -4.10 -26.55
N GLY A 340 2.33 -3.81 -27.85
CA GLY A 340 1.05 -3.69 -28.55
C GLY A 340 0.51 -2.28 -28.78
N PHE A 341 1.29 -1.23 -28.46
CA PHE A 341 0.87 0.15 -28.75
C PHE A 341 1.27 0.59 -30.15
N ASN A 342 0.39 1.35 -30.79
CA ASN A 342 0.69 2.10 -31.99
C ASN A 342 0.86 3.57 -31.62
N ILE A 343 2.01 4.13 -31.99
CA ILE A 343 2.33 5.54 -31.79
C ILE A 343 2.09 6.24 -33.12
N ASP A 344 1.10 7.12 -33.18
CA ASP A 344 0.94 8.06 -34.28
C ASP A 344 1.82 9.28 -34.01
N ASP A 345 2.82 9.51 -34.86
CA ASP A 345 3.74 10.65 -34.76
C ASP A 345 3.18 11.92 -35.46
N SER A 346 1.90 11.94 -35.90
CA SER A 346 1.29 13.09 -36.56
C SER A 346 0.76 14.15 -35.56
N GLY A 347 1.34 15.36 -35.62
CA GLY A 347 0.81 16.61 -35.03
C GLY A 347 0.65 16.63 -33.51
N GLU A 348 -0.47 16.15 -33.00
CA GLU A 348 -0.74 16.08 -31.55
C GLU A 348 -0.31 14.76 -30.90
N GLY A 349 -0.03 13.75 -31.73
CA GLY A 349 0.38 12.41 -31.32
C GLY A 349 -0.73 11.68 -30.57
N SER A 350 -1.15 10.52 -31.07
CA SER A 350 -2.09 9.67 -30.35
C SER A 350 -1.48 8.29 -30.09
N LEU A 351 -1.66 7.80 -28.87
CA LEU A 351 -1.34 6.43 -28.51
C LEU A 351 -2.61 5.61 -28.62
N THR A 352 -2.61 4.66 -29.55
CA THR A 352 -3.70 3.69 -29.70
C THR A 352 -3.19 2.31 -29.38
N PHE A 353 -4.07 1.47 -28.83
CA PHE A 353 -3.75 0.08 -28.52
C PHE A 353 -4.57 -0.82 -29.43
N SER A 354 -3.92 -1.65 -30.23
CA SER A 354 -4.61 -2.57 -31.15
C SER A 354 -5.08 -3.82 -30.42
N GLN A 355 -6.32 -4.25 -30.70
CA GLN A 355 -7.11 -5.25 -29.97
C GLN A 355 -6.60 -6.71 -30.05
N SER A 356 -5.31 -7.00 -29.83
CA SER A 356 -4.86 -8.39 -29.74
C SER A 356 -5.28 -8.98 -28.38
N PRO A 357 -6.14 -10.02 -28.34
CA PRO A 357 -6.53 -10.69 -27.10
C PRO A 357 -5.39 -11.53 -26.48
N GLU A 358 -4.25 -11.63 -27.16
CA GLU A 358 -3.08 -12.44 -26.77
C GLU A 358 -2.00 -11.61 -26.04
N ASP A 359 -2.31 -10.40 -25.60
CA ASP A 359 -1.31 -9.43 -25.10
C ASP A 359 -0.86 -9.70 -23.65
N GLY A 360 -0.44 -10.93 -23.38
CA GLY A 360 0.22 -11.33 -22.14
C GLY A 360 1.45 -10.47 -21.81
N LEU A 361 2.12 -9.92 -22.82
CA LEU A 361 3.20 -8.95 -22.64
C LEU A 361 2.73 -7.63 -22.00
N LEU A 362 1.54 -7.12 -22.34
CA LEU A 362 0.98 -5.94 -21.67
C LEU A 362 0.74 -6.26 -20.19
N GLN A 363 0.17 -7.43 -19.89
CA GLN A 363 -0.07 -7.86 -18.51
C GLN A 363 1.24 -7.96 -17.72
N CYS A 364 2.24 -8.66 -18.26
CA CYS A 364 3.56 -8.80 -17.66
C CYS A 364 4.24 -7.43 -17.42
N CYS A 365 4.25 -6.56 -18.43
CA CYS A 365 4.88 -5.24 -18.33
C CYS A 365 4.13 -4.32 -17.35
N THR A 366 2.80 -4.44 -17.27
CA THR A 366 1.99 -3.73 -16.27
C THR A 366 2.35 -4.20 -14.87
N ALA A 367 2.45 -5.52 -14.65
CA ALA A 367 2.85 -6.11 -13.37
C ALA A 367 4.24 -5.63 -12.92
N LEU A 368 5.21 -5.63 -13.84
CA LEU A 368 6.55 -5.14 -13.58
C LEU A 368 6.57 -3.64 -13.25
N ALA A 369 5.89 -2.81 -14.04
CA ALA A 369 5.81 -1.37 -13.79
C ALA A 369 5.12 -1.06 -12.46
N GLU A 370 4.12 -1.88 -12.07
CA GLU A 370 3.49 -1.81 -10.78
C GLU A 370 4.41 -2.17 -9.61
N ALA A 371 5.30 -3.15 -9.75
CA ALA A 371 6.30 -3.44 -8.74
C ALA A 371 7.34 -2.30 -8.65
N LEU A 372 7.84 -1.83 -9.80
CA LEU A 372 8.89 -0.81 -9.87
C LEU A 372 8.43 0.57 -9.35
N VAL A 373 7.16 0.95 -9.48
CA VAL A 373 6.68 2.26 -8.99
C VAL A 373 6.67 2.37 -7.46
N GLU A 374 6.78 1.24 -6.75
CA GLU A 374 6.88 1.22 -5.29
C GLU A 374 8.33 1.41 -4.79
N LEU A 375 9.32 1.28 -5.68
CA LEU A 375 10.73 1.53 -5.36
C LEU A 375 11.04 3.04 -5.35
N SER A 376 11.98 3.44 -4.49
CA SER A 376 12.52 4.80 -4.47
C SER A 376 13.44 5.06 -5.66
N ALA A 377 13.72 6.33 -5.96
CA ALA A 377 14.63 6.70 -7.05
C ALA A 377 16.00 6.04 -6.91
N THR A 378 16.55 5.99 -5.68
CA THR A 378 17.83 5.33 -5.39
C THR A 378 17.75 3.83 -5.66
N GLN A 379 16.67 3.16 -5.26
CA GLN A 379 16.47 1.73 -5.47
C GLN A 379 16.34 1.38 -6.96
N CYS A 380 15.64 2.19 -7.75
CA CYS A 380 15.58 2.03 -9.20
C CYS A 380 16.98 2.12 -9.83
N GLN A 381 17.77 3.12 -9.43
CA GLN A 381 19.11 3.34 -9.97
C GLN A 381 20.11 2.25 -9.58
N THR A 382 19.97 1.64 -8.41
CA THR A 382 20.83 0.52 -7.99
C THR A 382 20.36 -0.80 -8.62
N LEU A 383 19.06 -1.03 -8.74
CA LEU A 383 18.49 -2.24 -9.35
C LEU A 383 18.92 -2.42 -10.81
N LYS A 384 19.02 -1.33 -11.59
CA LYS A 384 19.41 -1.41 -13.01
C LYS A 384 20.80 -2.04 -13.22
N GLU A 385 21.69 -1.87 -12.24
CA GLU A 385 23.07 -2.37 -12.25
C GLU A 385 23.14 -3.86 -11.85
N VAL A 386 22.05 -4.43 -11.32
CA VAL A 386 21.98 -5.82 -10.89
C VAL A 386 21.81 -6.74 -12.12
N THR A 387 22.59 -7.81 -12.14
CA THR A 387 22.62 -8.80 -13.23
C THR A 387 22.14 -10.17 -12.74
N SER A 388 21.86 -11.07 -13.67
CA SER A 388 21.23 -12.36 -13.41
C SER A 388 22.03 -13.32 -12.53
N GLN A 389 23.33 -13.08 -12.37
CA GLN A 389 24.18 -13.84 -11.44
C GLN A 389 23.81 -13.63 -9.96
N TYR A 390 23.07 -12.55 -9.65
CA TYR A 390 22.63 -12.22 -8.29
C TYR A 390 21.17 -12.58 -8.03
N LEU A 391 20.43 -13.06 -9.04
CA LEU A 391 18.99 -13.36 -8.95
C LEU A 391 18.69 -14.31 -7.78
N GLU A 392 19.22 -15.53 -7.83
CA GLU A 392 18.93 -16.57 -6.84
C GLU A 392 19.31 -16.16 -5.40
N PRO A 393 20.52 -15.63 -5.13
CA PRO A 393 20.86 -15.15 -3.80
C PRO A 393 19.97 -14.00 -3.29
N LEU A 394 19.59 -13.05 -4.14
CA LEU A 394 18.73 -11.93 -3.75
C LEU A 394 17.32 -12.43 -3.40
N LEU A 395 16.74 -13.29 -4.24
CA LEU A 395 15.42 -13.87 -3.98
C LEU A 395 15.42 -14.69 -2.68
N TYR A 396 16.48 -15.48 -2.43
CA TYR A 396 16.64 -16.25 -1.20
C TYR A 396 16.66 -15.35 0.05
N LEU A 397 17.46 -14.28 0.05
CA LEU A 397 17.51 -13.32 1.17
C LEU A 397 16.17 -12.63 1.40
N LEU A 398 15.52 -12.16 0.33
CA LEU A 398 14.23 -11.49 0.40
C LEU A 398 13.14 -12.42 0.97
N LYS A 399 13.08 -13.68 0.50
CA LYS A 399 12.15 -14.67 1.06
C LYS A 399 12.41 -14.94 2.52
N ASN A 400 13.65 -15.24 2.90
CA ASN A 400 13.97 -15.47 4.31
C ASN A 400 13.49 -14.32 5.19
N THR A 401 13.72 -13.09 4.74
CA THR A 401 13.27 -11.88 5.45
C THR A 401 11.75 -11.83 5.56
N MET A 402 11.01 -12.06 4.46
CA MET A 402 9.54 -12.07 4.47
C MET A 402 8.99 -13.19 5.39
N PHE A 403 9.67 -14.33 5.50
CA PHE A 403 9.33 -15.43 6.40
C PHE A 403 9.85 -15.24 7.84
N GLY A 404 10.47 -14.11 8.17
CA GLY A 404 11.05 -13.86 9.50
C GLY A 404 12.26 -14.73 9.84
N LYS A 405 12.86 -15.40 8.84
CA LYS A 405 14.07 -16.22 8.97
C LYS A 405 15.31 -15.32 8.93
N MET A 406 16.22 -15.52 9.87
CA MET A 406 17.52 -14.87 9.88
C MET A 406 18.42 -15.47 8.79
N THR A 407 19.17 -14.64 8.08
CA THR A 407 20.12 -15.13 7.07
C THR A 407 21.54 -14.73 7.43
N SER A 408 22.40 -15.72 7.63
CA SER A 408 23.83 -15.50 7.94
C SER A 408 24.57 -14.92 6.74
N ILE A 409 25.49 -13.99 6.97
CA ILE A 409 26.38 -13.48 5.91
C ILE A 409 27.32 -14.57 5.38
N ASP A 410 27.63 -15.57 6.21
CA ASP A 410 28.53 -16.66 5.86
C ASP A 410 27.82 -17.76 5.04
N ASP A 411 26.52 -17.61 4.78
CA ASP A 411 25.76 -18.49 3.90
C ASP A 411 26.42 -18.55 2.50
N PRO A 412 26.79 -19.75 2.01
CA PRO A 412 27.44 -19.91 0.70
C PRO A 412 26.69 -19.25 -0.46
N LEU A 413 25.35 -19.19 -0.40
CA LEU A 413 24.53 -18.53 -1.43
C LEU A 413 24.72 -17.02 -1.41
N LEU A 414 24.96 -16.43 -0.23
CA LEU A 414 25.08 -14.99 -0.03
C LEU A 414 26.50 -14.44 -0.15
N GLN A 415 27.53 -15.29 -0.17
CA GLN A 415 28.92 -14.87 -0.29
C GLN A 415 29.16 -13.92 -1.48
N ARG A 416 28.40 -14.07 -2.57
CA ARG A 416 28.49 -13.21 -3.75
C ARG A 416 27.77 -11.87 -3.61
N LEU A 417 26.79 -11.76 -2.72
CA LEU A 417 26.02 -10.52 -2.52
C LEU A 417 26.79 -9.48 -1.72
N TRP A 418 27.56 -9.90 -0.72
CA TRP A 418 28.15 -9.00 0.27
C TRP A 418 29.68 -8.93 0.21
N THR A 419 30.25 -8.87 -1.00
CA THR A 419 31.71 -8.85 -1.22
C THR A 419 32.33 -7.46 -1.02
N HIS A 420 32.49 -6.68 -2.11
CA HIS A 420 33.14 -5.37 -2.12
C HIS A 420 32.12 -4.24 -2.21
N SER A 421 32.53 -3.01 -1.85
CA SER A 421 31.65 -1.82 -1.81
C SER A 421 31.04 -1.45 -3.16
N SER A 422 31.71 -1.75 -4.26
CA SER A 422 31.20 -1.53 -5.63
C SER A 422 30.34 -2.67 -6.17
N ASN A 423 29.99 -3.69 -5.37
CA ASN A 423 29.09 -4.76 -5.79
C ASN A 423 27.67 -4.21 -6.00
N PRO A 424 27.09 -4.32 -7.21
CA PRO A 424 25.76 -3.77 -7.50
C PRO A 424 24.66 -4.35 -6.60
N ALA A 425 24.73 -5.65 -6.29
CA ALA A 425 23.75 -6.30 -5.44
C ALA A 425 23.85 -5.82 -3.98
N LYS A 426 25.07 -5.62 -3.47
CA LYS A 426 25.28 -5.00 -2.15
C LYS A 426 24.70 -3.59 -2.09
N LYS A 427 25.01 -2.76 -3.10
CA LYS A 427 24.52 -1.38 -3.20
C LYS A 427 22.99 -1.33 -3.28
N PHE A 428 22.38 -2.26 -4.02
CA PHE A 428 20.93 -2.43 -4.07
C PHE A 428 20.35 -2.83 -2.71
N LEU A 429 20.88 -3.86 -2.05
CA LEU A 429 20.43 -4.30 -0.72
C LEU A 429 20.52 -3.19 0.33
N LEU A 430 21.62 -2.44 0.36
CA LEU A 430 21.77 -1.26 1.22
C LEU A 430 20.69 -0.21 0.92
N SER A 431 20.34 0.03 -0.35
CA SER A 431 19.28 0.95 -0.73
C SER A 431 17.87 0.46 -0.37
N VAL A 432 17.67 -0.85 -0.24
CA VAL A 432 16.43 -1.47 0.27
C VAL A 432 16.38 -1.43 1.80
N GLY A 433 17.51 -1.20 2.48
CA GLY A 433 17.60 -1.08 3.94
C GLY A 433 18.17 -2.31 4.64
N PHE A 434 18.72 -3.27 3.89
CA PHE A 434 19.48 -4.37 4.47
C PHE A 434 20.82 -3.87 4.98
N ASP A 435 21.20 -4.32 6.17
CA ASP A 435 22.52 -4.07 6.73
C ASP A 435 23.03 -5.30 7.46
N GLN A 436 24.33 -5.29 7.76
CA GLN A 436 24.99 -6.31 8.53
C GLN A 436 24.88 -6.00 10.02
N VAL A 437 24.26 -6.90 10.76
CA VAL A 437 24.06 -6.77 12.21
C VAL A 437 24.69 -7.96 12.92
N MET A 438 25.23 -7.72 14.12
CA MET A 438 25.71 -8.77 15.01
C MET A 438 24.53 -9.27 15.86
N GLU A 439 24.18 -10.54 15.74
CA GLU A 439 23.20 -11.19 16.61
C GLU A 439 23.88 -12.33 17.36
N GLY A 440 24.10 -12.10 18.66
CA GLY A 440 25.01 -12.94 19.45
C GLY A 440 26.41 -12.94 18.84
N ASN A 441 26.87 -14.13 18.42
CA ASN A 441 28.18 -14.33 17.80
C ASN A 441 28.13 -14.45 16.27
N GLN A 442 26.96 -14.29 15.65
CA GLN A 442 26.79 -14.45 14.20
C GLN A 442 26.55 -13.10 13.52
N LYS A 443 27.15 -12.95 12.34
CA LYS A 443 26.90 -11.81 11.43
C LYS A 443 25.73 -12.17 10.54
N VAL A 444 24.63 -11.45 10.66
CA VAL A 444 23.42 -11.68 9.87
C VAL A 444 23.14 -10.47 8.99
N LEU A 445 22.53 -10.71 7.83
CA LEU A 445 21.92 -9.65 7.03
C LEU A 445 20.48 -9.47 7.50
N ARG A 446 20.17 -8.27 7.97
CA ARG A 446 18.84 -7.93 8.47
C ARG A 446 18.36 -6.65 7.82
N LEU A 447 17.07 -6.63 7.49
CA LEU A 447 16.38 -5.39 7.17
C LEU A 447 16.34 -4.55 8.45
N LYS A 448 16.85 -3.31 8.41
CA LYS A 448 16.67 -2.39 9.53
C LYS A 448 15.17 -2.19 9.77
N TRP A 449 14.73 -2.23 11.03
CA TRP A 449 13.32 -2.09 11.45
C TRP A 449 12.62 -0.85 10.84
N ASP A 450 13.43 0.15 10.49
CA ASP A 450 13.04 1.46 9.94
C ASP A 450 12.61 1.43 8.45
N PHE A 451 12.68 0.28 7.77
CA PHE A 451 12.39 0.11 6.33
C PHE A 451 11.14 -0.72 6.00
N GLU A 452 10.33 -1.07 6.99
CA GLU A 452 9.06 -1.83 6.84
C GLU A 452 7.94 -1.07 6.09
N HIS A 453 8.27 0.04 5.42
CA HIS A 453 7.37 0.75 4.50
C HIS A 453 7.66 0.45 3.03
N ILE A 454 8.71 -0.32 2.72
CA ILE A 454 8.94 -0.89 1.39
C ILE A 454 8.19 -2.22 1.34
N SER A 455 7.36 -2.43 0.31
CA SER A 455 6.81 -3.76 0.05
C SER A 455 7.95 -4.66 -0.42
N LEU A 456 8.39 -5.56 0.45
CA LEU A 456 9.39 -6.57 0.10
C LEU A 456 8.88 -7.46 -1.03
N GLU A 457 7.57 -7.62 -1.15
CA GLU A 457 6.91 -8.33 -2.24
C GLU A 457 7.14 -7.64 -3.59
N ASP A 458 6.97 -6.31 -3.66
CA ASP A 458 7.25 -5.57 -4.89
C ASP A 458 8.75 -5.56 -5.23
N VAL A 459 9.63 -5.47 -4.22
CA VAL A 459 11.08 -5.64 -4.40
C VAL A 459 11.40 -7.04 -4.95
N TYR A 460 10.76 -8.07 -4.40
CA TYR A 460 10.91 -9.46 -4.82
C TYR A 460 10.53 -9.63 -6.29
N VAL A 461 9.36 -9.14 -6.69
CA VAL A 461 8.90 -9.19 -8.09
C VAL A 461 9.82 -8.41 -9.02
N ALA A 462 10.25 -7.20 -8.63
CA ALA A 462 11.16 -6.39 -9.42
C ALA A 462 12.49 -7.12 -9.66
N VAL A 463 13.10 -7.71 -8.61
CA VAL A 463 14.33 -8.50 -8.74
C VAL A 463 14.11 -9.72 -9.61
N PHE A 464 13.01 -10.46 -9.40
CA PHE A 464 12.68 -11.67 -10.15
C PHE A 464 12.71 -11.42 -11.66
N VAL A 465 12.03 -10.38 -12.12
CA VAL A 465 11.93 -10.06 -13.55
C VAL A 465 13.19 -9.38 -14.07
N MET A 466 13.68 -8.33 -13.39
CA MET A 466 14.81 -7.51 -13.88
C MET A 466 16.14 -8.26 -13.91
N CYS A 467 16.29 -9.29 -13.07
CA CYS A 467 17.49 -10.12 -12.99
C CYS A 467 17.28 -11.49 -13.66
N THR A 468 16.19 -11.70 -14.40
CA THR A 468 16.03 -12.92 -15.20
C THR A 468 17.16 -13.03 -16.23
N LYS A 469 17.60 -14.26 -16.51
CA LYS A 469 18.60 -14.53 -17.56
C LYS A 469 17.98 -14.22 -18.92
N ILE A 470 18.63 -13.30 -19.65
CA ILE A 470 18.29 -12.86 -21.00
C ILE A 470 18.91 -13.80 -22.02
#